data_AF-A0A9Q0XC63-F1
#
_entry.id   AF-A0A9Q0XC63-F1
#
_cell.length_a   1.000
_cell.length_b   1.000
_cell.length_c   1.000
_cell.angle_alpha   90.00
_cell.angle_beta   90.00
_cell.angle_gamma   90.00
#
_symmetry.space_group_name_H-M   'P 1'
#
loop_
_entity.id
_entity.type
_entity.pdbx_description
1 polymer ?
#
loop_
_entity_poly.entity_id
_entity_poly.type
_entity_poly.pdbx_seq_one_letter_code
_entity_poly.pdbx_strand_id
1 'polypeptide(L)'
;MLTGAGLVEPLRSPRGARECGWVFARLLFPPMAAQDRLPRRRSAGQICPPARRPMTLAEAGPGTENERLGVARESMLQNPLIAKPELGKPRRNCYNLPGHAFNYGLYFHGVDGGVPEAIGHWHTIKRKLTLAKEKPRDYQASNRRAVKDGYITPHEHNLYRKLKDFRLNEEDERRFKRSPPKVPADMTYGRPARPSTPFFELLQHKYREVWMEQQRATIKAETAEKQQQKRRGKVYDTRTTLLRKHQPPMKTEHLWRIPHFQKVGPHLSTFEDPVQYKKAMAAFRSEIPVRIGPLAQGLYTTAC
;
A
#
# COMPACT_ATOMS: atom_id res chain seq x y z
N MET A 1 -67.85 -31.64 -11.77
CA MET A 1 -68.91 -32.45 -11.14
C MET A 1 -68.23 -33.65 -10.49
N LEU A 2 -68.56 -33.90 -9.21
CA LEU A 2 -68.56 -35.19 -8.50
C LEU A 2 -67.20 -35.89 -8.31
N THR A 3 -66.54 -35.87 -7.13
CA THR A 3 -66.80 -36.60 -5.86
C THR A 3 -66.49 -38.10 -5.89
N GLY A 4 -65.80 -38.57 -4.84
CA GLY A 4 -65.76 -39.98 -4.36
C GLY A 4 -64.33 -40.52 -4.32
N ALA A 5 -63.60 -40.66 -3.20
CA ALA A 5 -63.88 -41.23 -1.87
C ALA A 5 -64.10 -42.76 -1.88
N GLY A 6 -63.29 -43.47 -1.08
CA GLY A 6 -63.41 -44.89 -0.70
C GLY A 6 -62.02 -45.51 -0.46
N LEU A 7 -61.47 -45.55 0.77
CA LEU A 7 -61.70 -46.54 1.86
C LEU A 7 -61.63 -48.01 1.40
N VAL A 8 -61.09 -49.02 2.10
CA VAL A 8 -60.25 -49.22 3.30
C VAL A 8 -60.14 -50.76 3.46
N GLU A 9 -58.95 -51.28 3.82
CA GLU A 9 -58.66 -52.56 4.55
C GLU A 9 -59.04 -53.95 3.97
N PRO A 10 -58.63 -55.12 4.57
CA PRO A 10 -57.68 -55.40 5.68
C PRO A 10 -56.76 -56.67 5.53
N LEU A 11 -55.94 -56.91 6.58
CA LEU A 11 -55.53 -58.20 7.21
C LEU A 11 -54.53 -59.16 6.53
N ARG A 12 -53.34 -59.32 7.13
CA ARG A 12 -52.95 -60.51 7.94
C ARG A 12 -51.53 -60.44 8.49
N SER A 13 -51.42 -60.55 9.81
CA SER A 13 -50.24 -61.06 10.53
C SER A 13 -50.22 -62.60 10.48
N PRO A 14 -49.06 -63.25 10.63
CA PRO A 14 -48.95 -64.09 11.81
C PRO A 14 -47.61 -64.01 12.56
N ARG A 15 -47.74 -64.40 13.83
CA ARG A 15 -46.76 -64.52 14.92
C ARG A 15 -45.78 -65.67 14.68
N GLY A 16 -44.62 -65.61 15.33
CA GLY A 16 -43.77 -66.78 15.53
C GLY A 16 -42.45 -66.48 16.23
N ALA A 17 -42.44 -66.64 17.56
CA ALA A 17 -41.31 -66.45 18.46
C ALA A 17 -40.15 -67.45 18.25
N ARG A 18 -38.94 -67.08 18.70
CA ARG A 18 -38.14 -67.88 19.66
C ARG A 18 -36.92 -67.10 20.14
N GLU A 19 -36.87 -66.94 21.46
CA GLU A 19 -35.72 -66.57 22.26
C GLU A 19 -34.67 -67.70 22.23
N CYS A 20 -33.39 -67.34 22.20
CA CYS A 20 -32.29 -68.18 22.66
C CYS A 20 -31.23 -67.23 23.24
N GLY A 21 -31.17 -67.14 24.57
CA GLY A 21 -30.10 -66.46 25.27
C GLY A 21 -28.84 -67.32 25.32
N TRP A 22 -27.69 -66.67 25.22
CA TRP A 22 -26.44 -67.14 25.82
C TRP A 22 -25.78 -65.97 26.54
N VAL A 23 -25.88 -66.03 27.86
CA VAL A 23 -24.99 -65.38 28.80
C VAL A 23 -23.62 -66.03 28.65
N PHE A 24 -22.55 -65.27 28.42
CA PHE A 24 -21.25 -65.39 29.12
C PHE A 24 -20.26 -64.33 28.62
N ALA A 25 -19.27 -64.00 29.46
CA ALA A 25 -18.16 -63.05 29.27
C ALA A 25 -18.42 -61.58 29.64
N ARG A 26 -18.83 -61.39 30.89
CA ARG A 26 -18.40 -60.26 31.72
C ARG A 26 -16.94 -60.54 32.11
N LEU A 27 -15.97 -59.78 31.57
CA LEU A 27 -14.68 -59.39 32.17
C LEU A 27 -13.78 -58.76 31.08
N LEU A 28 -13.15 -57.63 31.42
CA LEU A 28 -12.15 -56.85 30.66
C LEU A 28 -12.65 -55.83 29.62
N PHE A 29 -13.51 -54.89 30.02
CA PHE A 29 -13.39 -53.50 29.54
C PHE A 29 -13.75 -52.54 30.68
N PRO A 30 -12.92 -51.54 31.01
CA PRO A 30 -13.25 -50.56 32.05
C PRO A 30 -14.51 -49.78 31.63
N PRO A 31 -15.35 -49.33 32.58
CA PRO A 31 -16.50 -48.51 32.26
C PRO A 31 -16.01 -47.24 31.56
N MET A 32 -16.55 -46.94 30.37
CA MET A 32 -16.27 -45.69 29.68
C MET A 32 -16.49 -44.55 30.67
N ALA A 33 -15.41 -43.80 30.93
CA ALA A 33 -15.45 -42.58 31.70
C ALA A 33 -16.63 -41.73 31.22
N ALA A 34 -17.46 -41.29 32.16
CA ALA A 34 -18.42 -40.23 31.92
C ALA A 34 -17.66 -39.12 31.18
N GLN A 35 -18.07 -38.82 29.95
CA GLN A 35 -17.57 -37.65 29.25
C GLN A 35 -17.93 -36.46 30.13
N ASP A 36 -16.94 -35.94 30.85
CA ASP A 36 -17.02 -34.64 31.47
C ASP A 36 -17.53 -33.70 30.39
N ARG A 37 -18.77 -33.22 30.57
CA ARG A 37 -19.34 -32.19 29.72
C ARG A 37 -18.46 -30.97 29.93
N LEU A 38 -17.44 -30.83 29.09
CA LEU A 38 -16.60 -29.64 29.04
C LEU A 38 -17.55 -28.44 29.03
N PRO A 39 -17.30 -27.42 29.86
CA PRO A 39 -18.21 -26.29 30.00
C PRO A 39 -18.46 -25.72 28.60
N ARG A 40 -19.74 -25.66 28.19
CA ARG A 40 -20.14 -25.06 26.91
C ARG A 40 -19.41 -23.72 26.81
N ARG A 41 -18.47 -23.62 25.87
CA ARG A 41 -17.78 -22.36 25.60
C ARG A 41 -18.88 -21.34 25.32
N ARG A 42 -18.92 -20.28 26.13
CA ARG A 42 -19.83 -19.16 25.91
C ARG A 42 -19.64 -18.72 24.46
N SER A 43 -20.72 -18.69 23.68
CA SER A 43 -20.64 -18.20 22.30
C SER A 43 -20.12 -16.77 22.33
N ALA A 44 -19.40 -16.33 21.30
CA ALA A 44 -18.81 -14.98 21.27
C ALA A 44 -19.85 -13.88 21.55
N GLY A 45 -21.13 -14.11 21.21
CA GLY A 45 -22.25 -13.21 21.52
C GLY A 45 -22.67 -13.14 23.01
N GLN A 46 -22.20 -14.05 23.87
CA GLN A 46 -22.37 -13.97 25.33
C GLN A 46 -21.22 -13.25 26.03
N ILE A 47 -20.07 -13.09 25.35
CA ILE A 47 -18.87 -12.42 25.88
C ILE A 47 -18.82 -10.97 25.38
N CYS A 48 -19.25 -10.72 24.14
CA CYS A 48 -19.26 -9.40 23.53
C CYS A 48 -20.69 -8.84 23.47
N PRO A 49 -20.90 -7.56 23.78
CA PRO A 49 -22.19 -6.91 23.54
C PRO A 49 -22.55 -6.98 22.04
N PRO A 50 -23.84 -7.08 21.69
CA PRO A 50 -24.27 -7.17 20.30
C PRO A 50 -23.82 -5.95 19.50
N ALA A 51 -23.58 -6.16 18.20
CA ALA A 51 -23.23 -5.09 17.28
C ALA A 51 -24.26 -3.95 17.36
N ARG A 52 -23.75 -2.73 17.49
CA ARG A 52 -24.59 -1.54 17.69
C ARG A 52 -25.42 -1.25 16.45
N ARG A 53 -26.67 -0.88 16.69
CA ARG A 53 -27.59 -0.43 15.64
C ARG A 53 -27.15 0.93 15.09
N PRO A 54 -27.44 1.23 13.81
CA PRO A 54 -27.28 2.58 13.28
C PRO A 54 -28.08 3.59 14.11
N MET A 55 -27.55 4.80 14.25
CA MET A 55 -28.19 5.87 15.03
C MET A 55 -29.52 6.26 14.39
N THR A 56 -30.54 6.48 15.21
CA THR A 56 -31.87 6.92 14.77
C THR A 56 -32.12 8.37 15.20
N LEU A 57 -33.06 9.07 14.56
CA LEU A 57 -33.37 10.47 14.89
C LEU A 57 -33.83 10.66 16.35
N ALA A 58 -34.49 9.66 16.93
CA ALA A 58 -34.90 9.67 18.33
C ALA A 58 -33.71 9.79 19.30
N GLU A 59 -32.54 9.28 18.91
CA GLU A 59 -31.32 9.31 19.73
C GLU A 59 -30.54 10.62 19.61
N ALA A 60 -30.97 11.55 18.75
CA ALA A 60 -30.40 12.89 18.61
C ALA A 60 -31.26 13.97 19.31
N GLY A 61 -32.33 13.56 19.99
CA GLY A 61 -33.25 14.45 20.69
C GLY A 61 -32.69 15.01 22.01
N PRO A 62 -33.36 16.02 22.58
CA PRO A 62 -32.98 16.62 23.87
C PRO A 62 -33.03 15.59 25.00
N GLY A 63 -32.05 15.62 25.92
CA GLY A 63 -31.93 14.67 27.02
C GLY A 63 -31.23 13.35 26.68
N THR A 64 -30.72 13.21 25.45
CA THR A 64 -29.87 12.08 25.05
C THR A 64 -28.40 12.46 25.09
N GLU A 65 -27.50 11.46 25.21
CA GLU A 65 -26.04 11.68 25.16
C GLU A 65 -25.57 12.38 23.87
N ASN A 66 -26.35 12.25 22.79
CA ASN A 66 -26.11 12.89 21.50
C ASN A 66 -27.04 14.07 21.24
N GLU A 67 -27.48 14.78 22.29
CA GLU A 67 -28.32 15.98 22.15
C GLU A 67 -27.67 16.99 21.20
N ARG A 68 -28.45 17.46 20.23
CA ARG A 68 -28.04 18.48 19.27
C ARG A 68 -28.98 19.67 19.33
N LEU A 69 -28.39 20.85 19.30
CA LEU A 69 -29.12 22.08 19.11
C LEU A 69 -29.51 22.21 17.64
N GLY A 70 -30.80 22.44 17.38
CA GLY A 70 -31.36 22.62 16.03
C GLY A 70 -31.98 21.37 15.41
N VAL A 71 -32.33 21.45 14.13
CA VAL A 71 -33.04 20.38 13.41
C VAL A 71 -32.08 19.26 13.01
N ALA A 72 -32.25 18.07 13.59
CA ALA A 72 -31.52 16.87 13.19
C ALA A 72 -32.08 16.31 11.86
N ARG A 73 -31.19 16.04 10.89
CA ARG A 73 -31.53 15.41 9.59
C ARG A 73 -30.96 14.00 9.52
N GLU A 74 -31.62 13.11 8.78
CA GLU A 74 -31.18 11.71 8.62
C GLU A 74 -29.78 11.58 8.01
N SER A 75 -29.43 12.45 7.06
CA SER A 75 -28.10 12.46 6.42
C SER A 75 -26.96 12.74 7.40
N MET A 76 -27.24 13.40 8.53
CA MET A 76 -26.25 13.66 9.57
C MET A 76 -25.86 12.38 10.33
N LEU A 77 -26.77 11.39 10.36
CA LEU A 77 -26.56 10.10 11.03
C LEU A 77 -25.64 9.18 10.23
N GLN A 78 -25.48 9.42 8.92
CA GLN A 78 -24.60 8.65 8.04
C GLN A 78 -23.15 9.16 8.03
N ASN A 79 -22.90 10.39 8.51
CA ASN A 79 -21.58 11.00 8.50
C ASN A 79 -20.83 10.77 9.84
N PRO A 80 -19.75 9.97 9.87
CA PRO A 80 -19.02 9.65 11.09
C PRO A 80 -18.25 10.83 11.70
N LEU A 81 -18.04 11.92 10.94
CA LEU A 81 -17.39 13.14 11.42
C LEU A 81 -18.37 14.03 12.19
N ILE A 82 -19.66 13.94 11.86
CA ILE A 82 -20.72 14.73 12.51
C ILE A 82 -21.14 14.06 13.81
N ALA A 83 -21.14 12.72 13.87
CA ALA A 83 -21.53 11.93 15.04
C ALA A 83 -20.67 12.25 16.29
N LYS A 84 -21.33 12.52 17.42
CA LYS A 84 -20.66 12.76 18.70
C LYS A 84 -20.11 11.43 19.26
N PRO A 85 -18.93 11.45 19.92
CA PRO A 85 -18.44 10.26 20.62
C PRO A 85 -19.23 10.05 21.91
N GLU A 86 -19.68 8.81 22.12
CA GLU A 86 -20.38 8.40 23.35
C GLU A 86 -19.36 7.83 24.36
N LEU A 87 -19.53 8.15 25.64
CA LEU A 87 -18.65 7.74 26.73
C LEU A 87 -18.80 6.24 27.04
N GLY A 88 -17.67 5.52 27.17
CA GLY A 88 -17.66 4.09 27.48
C GLY A 88 -18.09 3.20 26.31
N LYS A 89 -18.16 3.77 25.10
CA LYS A 89 -18.76 3.14 23.94
C LYS A 89 -17.85 3.34 22.71
N PRO A 90 -17.64 2.31 21.86
CA PRO A 90 -16.88 2.50 20.63
C PRO A 90 -17.62 3.43 19.68
N ARG A 91 -16.87 4.17 18.86
CA ARG A 91 -17.45 5.07 17.84
C ARG A 91 -18.38 4.29 16.91
N ARG A 92 -19.54 4.87 16.62
CA ARG A 92 -20.52 4.27 15.71
C ARG A 92 -20.02 4.34 14.27
N ASN A 93 -19.95 3.20 13.60
CA ASN A 93 -19.80 3.14 12.15
C ASN A 93 -21.15 3.51 11.54
N CYS A 94 -21.25 4.74 11.04
CA CYS A 94 -22.47 5.36 10.51
C CYS A 94 -22.94 4.77 9.17
N TYR A 95 -22.68 3.48 8.94
CA TYR A 95 -23.02 2.74 7.74
C TYR A 95 -24.22 1.84 7.99
N ASN A 96 -25.02 1.63 6.95
CA ASN A 96 -26.09 0.63 6.98
C ASN A 96 -25.48 -0.76 6.94
N LEU A 97 -25.32 -1.35 8.12
CA LEU A 97 -24.86 -2.70 8.30
C LEU A 97 -26.02 -3.68 8.04
N PRO A 98 -25.77 -4.81 7.34
CA PRO A 98 -26.76 -5.88 7.28
C PRO A 98 -27.15 -6.31 8.71
N GLY A 99 -28.43 -6.65 8.87
CA GLY A 99 -29.07 -6.84 10.17
C GLY A 99 -28.42 -7.92 11.04
N HIS A 100 -28.89 -8.06 12.28
CA HIS A 100 -28.24 -8.93 13.28
C HIS A 100 -28.15 -10.42 12.87
N ALA A 101 -29.02 -10.89 11.97
CA ALA A 101 -28.98 -12.24 11.44
C ALA A 101 -27.83 -12.49 10.43
N PHE A 102 -27.16 -11.44 9.97
CA PHE A 102 -26.04 -11.55 9.05
C PHE A 102 -24.75 -11.86 9.81
N ASN A 103 -24.15 -13.01 9.49
CA ASN A 103 -22.86 -13.41 10.03
C ASN A 103 -21.74 -12.79 9.20
N TYR A 104 -20.98 -11.86 9.78
CA TYR A 104 -19.80 -11.28 9.15
C TYR A 104 -18.64 -12.28 9.12
N GLY A 105 -17.83 -12.19 8.08
CA GLY A 105 -16.68 -13.07 7.87
C GLY A 105 -16.84 -13.93 6.63
N LEU A 106 -15.73 -14.50 6.15
CA LEU A 106 -15.78 -15.44 5.04
C LEU A 106 -16.14 -16.82 5.61
N TYR A 107 -17.38 -17.26 5.39
CA TYR A 107 -17.73 -18.64 5.63
C TYR A 107 -17.28 -19.49 4.45
N PHE A 108 -16.11 -20.12 4.60
CA PHE A 108 -15.69 -21.18 3.71
C PHE A 108 -16.59 -22.39 3.97
N HIS A 109 -17.60 -22.52 3.13
CA HIS A 109 -18.30 -23.78 2.97
C HIS A 109 -17.25 -24.79 2.51
N GLY A 110 -17.07 -25.89 3.24
CA GLY A 110 -16.23 -26.99 2.83
C GLY A 110 -16.88 -27.66 1.62
N VAL A 111 -16.63 -27.11 0.43
CA VAL A 111 -17.10 -27.67 -0.84
C VAL A 111 -16.28 -28.90 -1.24
N ASP A 112 -15.27 -29.27 -0.44
CA ASP A 112 -14.26 -30.26 -0.75
C ASP A 112 -14.77 -31.72 -0.70
N GLY A 113 -16.08 -31.95 -0.57
CA GLY A 113 -16.68 -33.30 -0.60
C GLY A 113 -16.21 -34.27 0.48
N GLY A 114 -15.33 -33.83 1.37
CA GLY A 114 -14.61 -34.66 2.31
C GLY A 114 -13.55 -35.58 1.66
N VAL A 115 -13.04 -36.49 2.47
CA VAL A 115 -12.03 -37.50 2.09
C VAL A 115 -12.41 -38.30 0.83
N PRO A 116 -13.66 -38.75 0.60
CA PRO A 116 -13.97 -39.58 -0.57
C PRO A 116 -13.85 -38.81 -1.89
N GLU A 117 -14.21 -37.53 -1.94
CA GLU A 117 -14.06 -36.72 -3.17
C GLU A 117 -12.58 -36.43 -3.47
N ALA A 118 -11.78 -36.18 -2.42
CA ALA A 118 -10.33 -35.96 -2.54
C ALA A 118 -9.56 -37.20 -3.05
N ILE A 119 -9.98 -38.41 -2.68
CA ILE A 119 -9.36 -39.67 -3.14
C ILE A 119 -9.92 -40.10 -4.51
N GLY A 120 -11.22 -39.92 -4.73
CA GLY A 120 -11.92 -40.44 -5.90
C GLY A 120 -11.82 -39.58 -7.16
N HIS A 121 -11.49 -38.29 -7.05
CA HIS A 121 -11.48 -37.37 -8.19
C HIS A 121 -10.23 -36.49 -8.24
N TRP A 122 -9.48 -36.55 -9.35
CA TRP A 122 -8.40 -35.61 -9.62
C TRP A 122 -8.96 -34.30 -10.19
N HIS A 123 -9.22 -33.32 -9.33
CA HIS A 123 -9.64 -31.99 -9.78
C HIS A 123 -8.50 -31.27 -10.50
N THR A 124 -8.48 -31.36 -11.83
CA THR A 124 -7.65 -30.48 -12.64
C THR A 124 -8.22 -29.07 -12.49
N ILE A 125 -7.51 -28.18 -11.79
CA ILE A 125 -7.93 -26.80 -11.61
C ILE A 125 -8.07 -26.18 -13.00
N LYS A 126 -9.31 -26.10 -13.50
CA LYS A 126 -9.61 -25.33 -14.70
C LYS A 126 -9.23 -23.90 -14.36
N ARG A 127 -8.23 -23.35 -15.06
CA ARG A 127 -7.86 -21.95 -14.91
C ARG A 127 -9.14 -21.15 -15.02
N LYS A 128 -9.56 -20.49 -13.93
CA LYS A 128 -10.64 -19.52 -14.00
C LYS A 128 -10.24 -18.55 -15.09
N LEU A 129 -11.06 -18.44 -16.14
CA LEU A 129 -10.93 -17.36 -17.10
C LEU A 129 -11.05 -16.08 -16.28
N THR A 130 -9.93 -15.46 -15.98
CA THR A 130 -9.93 -14.12 -15.41
C THR A 130 -10.61 -13.26 -16.45
N LEU A 131 -11.85 -12.86 -16.15
CA LEU A 131 -12.60 -11.93 -16.96
C LEU A 131 -11.67 -10.76 -17.25
N ALA A 132 -11.50 -10.44 -18.54
CA ALA A 132 -10.55 -9.43 -18.97
C ALA A 132 -10.88 -8.13 -18.23
N LYS A 133 -10.03 -7.75 -17.26
CA LYS A 133 -10.22 -6.51 -16.52
C LYS A 133 -10.16 -5.39 -17.55
N GLU A 134 -11.12 -4.48 -17.50
CA GLU A 134 -11.06 -3.30 -18.34
C GLU A 134 -9.74 -2.58 -18.09
N LYS A 135 -8.97 -2.36 -19.16
CA LYS A 135 -7.67 -1.71 -19.07
C LYS A 135 -7.86 -0.31 -18.47
N PRO A 136 -6.99 0.11 -17.53
CA PRO A 136 -7.08 1.43 -16.95
C PRO A 136 -6.89 2.51 -18.03
N ARG A 137 -7.48 3.67 -17.78
CA ARG A 137 -7.51 4.76 -18.75
C ARG A 137 -6.21 5.56 -18.75
N ASP A 138 -5.71 5.90 -19.93
CA ASP A 138 -4.53 6.76 -20.08
C ASP A 138 -4.92 8.25 -20.10
N TYR A 139 -4.90 8.86 -18.93
CA TYR A 139 -5.21 10.28 -18.79
C TYR A 139 -4.15 11.19 -19.41
N GLN A 140 -2.88 10.78 -19.49
CA GLN A 140 -1.82 11.62 -20.03
C GLN A 140 -1.90 11.70 -21.55
N ALA A 141 -2.07 10.55 -22.22
CA ALA A 141 -2.31 10.52 -23.65
C ALA A 141 -3.64 11.18 -24.02
N SER A 142 -4.70 10.95 -23.23
CA SER A 142 -5.99 11.60 -23.42
C SER A 142 -5.88 13.12 -23.34
N ASN A 143 -5.26 13.66 -22.30
CA ASN A 143 -5.13 15.12 -22.13
C ASN A 143 -4.22 15.73 -23.23
N ARG A 144 -3.12 15.05 -23.59
CA ARG A 144 -2.24 15.53 -24.67
C ARG A 144 -2.99 15.62 -26.01
N ARG A 145 -3.84 14.64 -26.31
CA ARG A 145 -4.65 14.64 -27.54
C ARG A 145 -5.79 15.67 -27.47
N ALA A 146 -6.44 15.81 -26.31
CA ALA A 146 -7.48 16.83 -26.11
C ALA A 146 -6.95 18.23 -26.43
N VAL A 147 -5.76 18.58 -25.92
CA VAL A 147 -5.10 19.86 -26.20
C VAL A 147 -4.72 19.99 -27.68
N LYS A 148 -4.25 18.92 -28.33
CA LYS A 148 -3.96 18.93 -29.78
C LYS A 148 -5.20 19.16 -30.63
N ASP A 149 -6.34 18.65 -30.20
CA ASP A 149 -7.63 18.77 -30.89
C ASP A 149 -8.34 20.10 -30.52
N GLY A 150 -7.76 20.92 -29.65
CA GLY A 150 -8.27 22.24 -29.29
C GLY A 150 -9.21 22.30 -28.07
N TYR A 151 -9.39 21.20 -27.34
CA TYR A 151 -10.15 21.20 -26.08
C TYR A 151 -9.25 21.67 -24.94
N ILE A 152 -9.62 22.78 -24.29
CA ILE A 152 -8.79 23.43 -23.27
C ILE A 152 -9.51 23.46 -21.92
N THR A 153 -10.85 23.53 -21.93
CA THR A 153 -11.67 23.66 -20.73
C THR A 153 -11.82 22.31 -20.00
N PRO A 154 -11.95 22.28 -18.66
CA PRO A 154 -12.16 21.03 -17.92
C PRO A 154 -13.45 20.27 -18.32
N HIS A 155 -14.52 21.01 -18.61
CA HIS A 155 -15.78 20.43 -19.07
C HIS A 155 -15.60 19.71 -20.42
N GLU A 156 -14.93 20.39 -21.37
CA GLU A 156 -14.57 19.83 -22.66
C GLU A 156 -13.68 18.60 -22.53
N HIS A 157 -12.69 18.62 -21.65
CA HIS A 157 -11.87 17.45 -21.35
C HIS A 157 -12.69 16.27 -20.83
N ASN A 158 -13.71 16.53 -20.00
CA ASN A 158 -14.60 15.48 -19.51
C ASN A 158 -15.49 14.91 -20.63
N LEU A 159 -15.99 15.75 -21.53
CA LEU A 159 -16.70 15.30 -22.73
C LEU A 159 -15.79 14.51 -23.67
N TYR A 160 -14.60 15.04 -23.94
CA TYR A 160 -13.57 14.40 -24.75
C TYR A 160 -13.20 13.03 -24.19
N ARG A 161 -13.10 12.91 -22.86
CA ARG A 161 -12.92 11.64 -22.18
C ARG A 161 -14.11 10.71 -22.45
N LYS A 162 -15.37 11.13 -22.30
CA LYS A 162 -16.51 10.24 -22.57
C LYS A 162 -16.56 9.77 -24.03
N LEU A 163 -16.19 10.65 -24.97
CA LEU A 163 -16.24 10.38 -26.41
C LEU A 163 -15.10 9.49 -26.92
N LYS A 164 -13.88 9.68 -26.41
CA LYS A 164 -12.69 8.95 -26.88
C LYS A 164 -12.12 8.08 -25.77
N ASP A 165 -12.04 6.77 -26.03
CA ASP A 165 -11.50 5.81 -25.07
C ASP A 165 -10.01 5.51 -25.29
N PHE A 166 -9.16 6.19 -24.51
CA PHE A 166 -7.72 5.95 -24.47
C PHE A 166 -7.40 5.06 -23.27
N ARG A 167 -7.04 3.80 -23.52
CA ARG A 167 -6.63 2.86 -22.48
C ARG A 167 -5.13 2.64 -22.50
N LEU A 168 -4.56 2.34 -21.33
CA LEU A 168 -3.17 1.94 -21.21
C LEU A 168 -2.95 0.59 -21.88
N ASN A 169 -1.82 0.43 -22.57
CA ASN A 169 -1.40 -0.87 -23.08
C ASN A 169 -0.89 -1.72 -21.90
N GLU A 170 -1.23 -3.01 -21.89
CA GLU A 170 -0.78 -3.95 -20.84
C GLU A 170 0.75 -4.08 -20.78
N GLU A 171 1.43 -3.71 -21.87
CA GLU A 171 2.88 -3.74 -21.97
C GLU A 171 3.55 -2.56 -21.25
N ASP A 172 2.86 -1.42 -21.14
CA ASP A 172 3.42 -0.19 -20.54
C ASP A 172 3.45 -0.23 -19.01
N GLU A 173 2.58 -1.03 -18.37
CA GLU A 173 2.57 -1.21 -16.91
C GLU A 173 3.75 -2.05 -16.40
N ARG A 174 4.59 -2.57 -17.28
CA ARG A 174 5.70 -3.45 -16.93
C ARG A 174 7.04 -2.83 -17.31
N ARG A 175 7.46 -1.80 -16.57
CA ARG A 175 8.91 -1.51 -16.41
C ARG A 175 9.71 -2.75 -15.98
N PHE A 176 9.03 -3.72 -15.38
CA PHE A 176 9.54 -5.07 -15.15
C PHE A 176 8.62 -6.08 -15.81
N LYS A 177 9.08 -6.74 -16.89
CA LYS A 177 8.38 -7.91 -17.43
C LYS A 177 8.31 -8.96 -16.32
N ARG A 178 7.15 -9.10 -15.67
CA ARG A 178 6.89 -10.08 -14.58
C ARG A 178 6.95 -11.53 -15.06
N SER A 179 6.93 -11.77 -16.37
CA SER A 179 7.20 -13.08 -16.93
C SER A 179 8.70 -13.25 -17.07
N PRO A 180 9.29 -14.35 -16.57
CA PRO A 180 10.64 -14.74 -16.96
C PRO A 180 10.77 -14.68 -18.49
N PRO A 181 11.92 -14.25 -19.04
CA PRO A 181 12.17 -14.39 -20.46
C PRO A 181 11.94 -15.85 -20.87
N LYS A 182 11.37 -16.08 -22.05
CA LYS A 182 11.18 -17.45 -22.55
C LYS A 182 12.56 -18.07 -22.73
N VAL A 183 12.93 -18.97 -21.83
CA VAL A 183 14.17 -19.74 -21.90
C VAL A 183 13.88 -20.99 -22.75
N PRO A 184 14.72 -21.31 -23.76
CA PRO A 184 14.55 -22.54 -24.53
C PRO A 184 14.73 -23.77 -23.64
N ALA A 185 14.04 -24.87 -23.98
CA ALA A 185 14.01 -26.09 -23.15
C ALA A 185 15.40 -26.71 -22.90
N ASP A 186 16.33 -26.55 -23.84
CA ASP A 186 17.71 -27.05 -23.76
C ASP A 186 18.68 -26.12 -23.00
N MET A 187 18.21 -25.02 -22.41
CA MET A 187 19.11 -24.12 -21.68
C MET A 187 19.37 -24.63 -20.26
N THR A 188 20.61 -25.01 -19.98
CA THR A 188 21.07 -25.35 -18.63
C THR A 188 21.15 -24.09 -17.76
N TYR A 189 20.45 -24.09 -16.63
CA TYR A 189 20.55 -23.02 -15.63
C TYR A 189 21.81 -23.20 -14.78
N GLY A 190 22.58 -22.13 -14.63
CA GLY A 190 23.81 -22.13 -13.84
C GLY A 190 24.76 -21.04 -14.30
N ARG A 191 25.68 -20.63 -13.42
CA ARG A 191 26.79 -19.77 -13.83
C ARG A 191 27.86 -20.67 -14.46
N PRO A 192 28.24 -20.50 -15.75
CA PRO A 192 29.37 -21.24 -16.28
C PRO A 192 30.59 -20.98 -15.40
N ALA A 193 31.49 -21.97 -15.32
CA ALA A 193 32.74 -21.79 -14.60
C ALA A 193 33.41 -20.49 -15.09
N ARG A 194 33.76 -19.61 -14.15
CA ARG A 194 34.42 -18.34 -14.49
C ARG A 194 35.68 -18.72 -15.29
N PRO A 195 35.83 -18.31 -16.56
CA PRO A 195 37.06 -18.57 -17.28
C PRO A 195 38.21 -17.96 -16.47
N SER A 196 39.34 -18.66 -16.40
CA SER A 196 40.54 -18.08 -15.81
C SER A 196 40.82 -16.75 -16.51
N THR A 197 41.26 -15.75 -15.76
CA THR A 197 41.71 -14.48 -16.36
C THR A 197 42.79 -14.83 -17.39
N PRO A 198 42.55 -14.60 -18.69
CA PRO A 198 43.47 -15.04 -19.73
C PRO A 198 44.81 -14.35 -19.51
N PHE A 199 45.82 -15.12 -19.10
CA PHE A 199 47.12 -14.61 -18.67
C PHE A 199 47.80 -13.77 -19.76
N PHE A 200 47.56 -14.12 -21.01
CA PHE A 200 48.07 -13.40 -22.16
C PHE A 200 47.55 -11.95 -22.26
N GLU A 201 46.31 -11.67 -21.88
CA GLU A 201 45.77 -10.31 -21.89
C GLU A 201 46.38 -9.42 -20.80
N LEU A 202 46.85 -10.03 -19.71
CA LEU A 202 47.59 -9.33 -18.65
C LEU A 202 49.00 -8.95 -19.13
N LEU A 203 49.69 -9.88 -19.80
CA LEU A 203 51.00 -9.63 -20.42
C LEU A 203 50.93 -8.56 -21.51
N GLN A 204 49.84 -8.54 -22.28
CA GLN A 204 49.60 -7.54 -23.32
C GLN A 204 49.06 -6.19 -22.79
N HIS A 205 48.85 -6.05 -21.47
CA HIS A 205 48.26 -4.86 -20.86
C HIS A 205 46.87 -4.45 -21.43
N LYS A 206 46.11 -5.38 -22.02
CA LYS A 206 44.81 -5.08 -22.63
C LYS A 206 43.81 -4.45 -21.64
N TYR A 207 43.85 -4.87 -20.37
CA TYR A 207 42.99 -4.29 -19.34
C TYR A 207 43.31 -2.81 -19.06
N ARG A 208 44.58 -2.41 -19.18
CA ARG A 208 44.98 -1.00 -19.10
C ARG A 208 44.39 -0.23 -20.27
N GLU A 209 44.48 -0.77 -21.49
CA GLU A 209 43.94 -0.14 -22.69
C GLU A 209 42.42 0.03 -22.62
N VAL A 210 41.70 -1.03 -22.26
CA VAL A 210 40.24 -1.00 -22.04
C VAL A 210 39.87 0.04 -20.98
N TRP A 211 40.61 0.12 -19.88
CA TRP A 211 40.36 1.13 -18.85
C TRP A 211 40.59 2.55 -19.38
N MET A 212 41.67 2.78 -20.15
CA MET A 212 41.94 4.08 -20.78
C MET A 212 40.84 4.46 -21.78
N GLU A 213 40.32 3.50 -22.55
CA GLU A 213 39.19 3.71 -23.47
C GLU A 213 37.90 4.06 -22.72
N GLN A 214 37.62 3.37 -21.62
CA GLN A 214 36.49 3.69 -20.74
C GLN A 214 36.62 5.11 -20.18
N GLN A 215 37.80 5.52 -19.69
CA GLN A 215 38.02 6.89 -19.22
C GLN A 215 37.87 7.92 -20.35
N ARG A 216 38.35 7.62 -21.56
CA ARG A 216 38.12 8.48 -22.73
C ARG A 216 36.63 8.58 -23.07
N ALA A 217 35.89 7.48 -22.98
CA ALA A 217 34.46 7.42 -23.26
C ALA A 217 33.65 8.20 -22.22
N THR A 218 33.98 8.10 -20.92
CA THR A 218 33.32 8.88 -19.86
C THR A 218 33.55 10.37 -20.05
N ILE A 219 34.80 10.79 -20.30
CA ILE A 219 35.12 12.20 -20.59
C ILE A 219 34.37 12.69 -21.84
N LYS A 220 34.31 11.88 -22.91
CA LYS A 220 33.53 12.20 -24.12
C LYS A 220 32.03 12.33 -23.83
N ALA A 221 31.46 11.45 -22.99
CA ALA A 221 30.06 11.52 -22.61
C ALA A 221 29.76 12.77 -21.78
N GLU A 222 30.58 13.08 -20.77
CA GLU A 222 30.44 14.28 -19.95
C GLU A 222 30.56 15.57 -20.77
N THR A 223 31.53 15.61 -21.69
CA THR A 223 31.69 16.78 -22.58
C THR A 223 30.52 16.93 -23.53
N ALA A 224 29.99 15.84 -24.09
CA ALA A 224 28.79 15.85 -24.92
C ALA A 224 27.56 16.30 -24.13
N GLU A 225 27.38 15.84 -22.89
CA GLU A 225 26.29 16.27 -22.01
C GLU A 225 26.38 17.77 -21.69
N LYS A 226 27.57 18.27 -21.35
CA LYS A 226 27.82 19.70 -21.14
C LYS A 226 27.52 20.53 -22.40
N GLN A 227 27.90 20.04 -23.59
CA GLN A 227 27.57 20.69 -24.86
C GLN A 227 26.06 20.68 -25.13
N GLN A 228 25.37 19.56 -24.87
CA GLN A 228 23.93 19.45 -25.01
C GLN A 228 23.21 20.40 -24.05
N GLN A 229 23.70 20.54 -22.81
CA GLN A 229 23.18 21.49 -21.83
C GLN A 229 23.37 22.94 -22.30
N LYS A 230 24.54 23.29 -22.86
CA LYS A 230 24.76 24.60 -23.50
C LYS A 230 23.78 24.86 -24.65
N ARG A 231 23.54 23.86 -25.51
CA ARG A 231 22.59 23.95 -26.63
C ARG A 231 21.14 24.11 -26.18
N ARG A 232 20.76 23.50 -25.06
CA ARG A 232 19.42 23.65 -24.44
C ARG A 232 19.16 25.04 -23.89
N GLY A 233 20.18 25.90 -23.80
CA GLY A 233 20.07 27.26 -23.29
C GLY A 233 19.92 27.31 -21.77
N LYS A 234 19.87 28.53 -21.21
CA LYS A 234 19.59 28.73 -19.78
C LYS A 234 18.10 28.45 -19.55
N VAL A 235 17.79 27.45 -18.72
CA VAL A 235 16.43 27.30 -18.18
C VAL A 235 16.17 28.53 -17.33
N TYR A 236 15.18 29.34 -17.72
CA TYR A 236 14.79 30.50 -16.94
C TYR A 236 14.26 30.04 -15.59
N ASP A 237 14.75 30.66 -14.52
CA ASP A 237 14.22 30.42 -13.19
C ASP A 237 12.78 30.95 -13.14
N THR A 238 11.83 30.04 -12.92
CA THR A 238 10.46 30.39 -12.55
C THR A 238 10.39 31.09 -11.19
N ARG A 239 9.28 31.79 -10.89
CA ARG A 239 9.08 32.44 -9.57
C ARG A 239 9.26 31.47 -8.40
N THR A 240 8.85 30.21 -8.55
CA THR A 240 9.01 29.18 -7.51
C THR A 240 10.47 28.80 -7.29
N THR A 241 11.27 28.67 -8.35
CA THR A 241 12.72 28.41 -8.23
C THR A 241 13.46 29.60 -7.64
N LEU A 242 13.06 30.84 -7.95
CA LEU A 242 13.61 32.04 -7.34
C LEU A 242 13.31 32.08 -5.83
N LEU A 243 12.07 31.80 -5.42
CA LEU A 243 11.69 31.76 -4.00
C LEU A 243 12.43 30.65 -3.23
N ARG A 244 12.71 29.50 -3.86
CA ARG A 244 13.53 28.43 -3.25
C ARG A 244 15.00 28.82 -3.07
N LYS A 245 15.55 29.62 -3.99
CA LYS A 245 16.94 30.12 -3.92
C LYS A 245 17.08 31.34 -3.02
N HIS A 246 16.00 32.05 -2.76
CA HIS A 246 16.01 33.27 -1.95
C HIS A 246 16.31 32.95 -0.49
N GLN A 247 17.46 33.42 0.00
CA GLN A 247 17.82 33.37 1.40
C GLN A 247 17.39 34.67 2.08
N PRO A 248 16.64 34.62 3.20
CA PRO A 248 16.24 35.83 3.89
C PRO A 248 17.49 36.58 4.41
N PRO A 249 17.55 37.92 4.29
CA PRO A 249 18.66 38.69 4.82
C PRO A 249 18.67 38.58 6.35
N MET A 250 19.73 37.98 6.91
CA MET A 250 19.94 37.92 8.35
C MET A 250 20.69 39.17 8.84
N LYS A 251 20.37 39.62 10.05
CA LYS A 251 21.14 40.66 10.75
C LYS A 251 22.57 40.18 10.97
N THR A 252 23.55 40.97 10.56
CA THR A 252 24.96 40.71 10.85
C THR A 252 25.25 41.08 12.30
N GLU A 253 24.81 40.25 13.23
CA GLU A 253 25.19 40.38 14.64
C GLU A 253 26.64 39.93 14.79
N HIS A 254 27.50 40.80 15.29
CA HIS A 254 28.87 40.42 15.62
C HIS A 254 28.89 39.70 16.97
N LEU A 255 29.73 38.66 17.09
CA LEU A 255 30.07 38.09 18.38
C LEU A 255 30.52 39.22 19.31
N TRP A 256 30.09 39.16 20.58
CA TRP A 256 30.57 40.11 21.59
C TRP A 256 32.10 40.09 21.64
N ARG A 257 32.71 41.26 21.47
CA ARG A 257 34.16 41.47 21.57
C ARG A 257 34.44 42.51 22.63
N ILE A 258 35.45 42.21 23.45
CA ILE A 258 36.00 43.18 24.40
C ILE A 258 36.49 44.41 23.62
N PRO A 259 36.16 45.65 24.03
CA PRO A 259 36.50 46.88 23.28
C PRO A 259 37.99 47.00 22.91
N HIS A 260 38.87 46.51 23.78
CA HIS A 260 40.31 46.49 23.55
C HIS A 260 40.71 45.66 22.31
N PHE A 261 39.99 44.58 21.99
CA PHE A 261 40.27 43.68 20.88
C PHE A 261 39.46 43.98 19.60
N GLN A 262 38.72 45.09 19.55
CA GLN A 262 38.01 45.47 18.32
C GLN A 262 38.95 45.97 17.23
N LYS A 263 40.05 46.64 17.63
CA LYS A 263 41.04 47.23 16.70
C LYS A 263 42.11 46.23 16.24
N VAL A 264 42.28 45.12 16.96
CA VAL A 264 43.33 44.13 16.70
C VAL A 264 42.75 42.99 15.86
N GLY A 265 43.38 42.70 14.72
CA GLY A 265 42.99 41.58 13.85
C GLY A 265 43.40 40.22 14.41
N PRO A 266 42.84 39.11 13.90
CA PRO A 266 43.26 37.78 14.30
C PRO A 266 44.73 37.56 13.89
N HIS A 267 45.58 37.22 14.86
CA HIS A 267 47.00 36.92 14.62
C HIS A 267 47.23 35.50 14.09
N LEU A 268 46.26 34.59 14.27
CA LEU A 268 46.33 33.21 13.83
C LEU A 268 45.32 32.97 12.70
N SER A 269 45.79 32.48 11.56
CA SER A 269 44.94 31.88 10.53
C SER A 269 44.95 30.38 10.72
N THR A 270 43.78 29.77 10.92
CA THR A 270 43.63 28.31 10.93
C THR A 270 43.59 27.70 9.53
N PHE A 271 43.46 28.54 8.50
CA PHE A 271 43.46 28.11 7.10
C PHE A 271 44.87 28.20 6.52
N GLU A 272 45.23 27.20 5.72
CA GLU A 272 46.50 27.12 4.99
C GLU A 272 46.63 28.27 3.98
N ASP A 273 45.54 28.59 3.27
CA ASP A 273 45.50 29.63 2.26
C ASP A 273 44.41 30.69 2.50
N PRO A 274 44.65 31.96 2.11
CA PRO A 274 43.65 33.01 2.17
C PRO A 274 42.46 32.73 1.23
N VAL A 275 42.66 31.96 0.16
CA VAL A 275 41.61 31.53 -0.76
C VAL A 275 40.68 30.53 -0.08
N GLN A 276 41.25 29.57 0.66
CA GLN A 276 40.47 28.60 1.43
C GLN A 276 39.65 29.29 2.53
N TYR A 277 40.24 30.30 3.20
CA TYR A 277 39.51 31.12 4.18
C TYR A 277 38.27 31.78 3.56
N LYS A 278 38.43 32.47 2.42
CA LYS A 278 37.30 33.11 1.72
C LYS A 278 36.24 32.08 1.32
N LYS A 279 36.66 30.91 0.84
CA LYS A 279 35.75 29.82 0.45
C LYS A 279 34.96 29.27 1.64
N ALA A 280 35.64 29.04 2.78
CA ALA A 280 34.99 28.57 4.01
C ALA A 280 34.00 29.61 4.55
N MET A 281 34.35 30.90 4.53
CA MET A 281 33.44 31.98 4.94
C MET A 281 32.23 32.10 3.99
N ALA A 282 32.41 31.88 2.69
CA ALA A 282 31.31 31.86 1.73
C ALA A 282 30.36 30.66 1.96
N ALA A 283 30.92 29.47 2.23
CA ALA A 283 30.13 28.28 2.58
C ALA A 283 29.34 28.51 3.87
N PHE A 284 30.00 29.01 4.93
CA PHE A 284 29.35 29.37 6.18
C PHE A 284 28.17 30.32 5.95
N ARG A 285 28.38 31.40 5.17
CA ARG A 285 27.31 32.35 4.82
C ARG A 285 26.12 31.70 4.11
N SER A 286 26.36 30.71 3.26
CA SER A 286 25.28 30.00 2.55
C SER A 286 24.47 29.07 3.46
N GLU A 287 25.07 28.60 4.56
CA GLU A 287 24.43 27.70 5.54
C GLU A 287 23.65 28.44 6.62
N ILE A 288 23.88 29.74 6.79
CA ILE A 288 23.23 30.59 7.80
C ILE A 288 21.71 30.37 7.92
N PRO A 289 20.92 30.31 6.83
CA PRO A 289 19.47 30.16 6.91
C PRO A 289 19.02 28.82 7.51
N VAL A 290 19.89 27.81 7.47
CA VAL A 290 19.60 26.44 7.94
C VAL A 290 20.11 26.24 9.37
N ARG A 291 20.67 27.26 10.03
CA ARG A 291 21.24 27.14 11.37
C ARG A 291 20.42 27.90 12.40
N ILE A 292 20.30 27.33 13.59
CA ILE A 292 19.59 27.93 14.71
C ILE A 292 20.48 28.99 15.40
N GLY A 293 19.88 30.10 15.82
CA GLY A 293 20.49 31.10 16.69
C GLY A 293 20.88 32.41 15.97
N PRO A 294 21.06 33.51 16.73
CA PRO A 294 21.30 34.85 16.18
C PRO A 294 22.62 34.97 15.41
N LEU A 295 23.58 34.10 15.71
CA LEU A 295 24.91 34.06 15.09
C LEU A 295 25.04 32.93 14.06
N ALA A 296 23.98 32.14 13.84
CA ALA A 296 23.96 30.99 12.93
C ALA A 296 25.13 30.01 13.15
N GLN A 297 25.57 29.83 14.40
CA GLN A 297 26.59 28.85 14.80
C GLN A 297 25.98 27.62 15.49
N GLY A 298 24.66 27.60 15.67
CA GLY A 298 23.95 26.50 16.31
C GLY A 298 23.76 25.29 15.40
N LEU A 299 22.97 24.35 15.90
CA LEU A 299 22.56 23.14 15.18
C LEU A 299 21.78 23.49 13.92
N TYR A 300 21.82 22.58 12.94
CA TYR A 300 20.96 22.69 11.78
C TYR A 300 19.49 22.64 12.21
N THR A 301 18.68 23.54 11.68
CA THR A 301 17.23 23.47 11.79
C THR A 301 16.79 22.17 11.17
N THR A 302 16.19 21.29 11.95
CA THR A 302 15.42 20.15 11.44
C THR A 302 14.14 20.70 10.83
N ALA A 303 14.20 21.33 9.67
CA ALA A 303 13.00 21.79 8.99
C ALA A 303 12.45 20.65 8.12
N CYS A 304 11.23 20.25 8.47
CA CYS A 304 10.29 19.41 7.71
C CYS A 304 10.02 19.93 6.30
#